data_AF-Q208Z2-F1
#
_entry.id   AF-Q208Z2-F1
#
_cell.length_a   1.000
_cell.length_b   1.000
_cell.length_c   1.000
_cell.angle_alpha   90.00
_cell.angle_beta   90.00
_cell.angle_gamma   90.00
#
_symmetry.space_group_name_H-M   'P 1'
#
loop_
_entity.id
_entity.type
_entity.pdbx_description
1 polymer ?
#
loop_
_entity_poly.entity_id
_entity_poly.type
_entity_poly.pdbx_seq_one_letter_code
_entity_poly.pdbx_strand_id
1 'polypeptide(L)'
;ILVKLADRTHNMRTLDHMSEEKQARIAQETLDIYAPLANRLGISWIKTELEDLSFRYVKPQEFFALQAKLNKRKKEREKYIEDTCDVIRSKLAERGLKGEVSGRFKHVYSIYKKIKSQGIDFDQIHDIIAFRIIAPTAPSCYEALGLVHE
;
A
#
# COMPACT_ATOMS: atom_id res chain seq x y z
N ILE A 1 -3.90 -24.19 3.82
CA ILE A 1 -3.07 -23.02 3.43
C ILE A 1 -3.56 -21.72 4.08
N LEU A 2 -4.83 -21.32 3.90
CA LEU A 2 -5.38 -20.08 4.49
C LEU A 2 -5.20 -19.97 6.01
N VAL A 3 -5.50 -21.05 6.76
CA VAL A 3 -5.29 -21.11 8.22
C VAL A 3 -3.84 -20.79 8.59
N LYS A 4 -2.87 -21.24 7.79
CA LYS A 4 -1.45 -21.00 8.07
C LYS A 4 -1.02 -19.56 7.77
N LEU A 5 -1.61 -18.93 6.76
CA LEU A 5 -1.42 -17.50 6.50
C LEU A 5 -2.02 -16.64 7.61
N ALA A 6 -3.20 -17.01 8.11
CA ALA A 6 -3.83 -16.33 9.25
C ALA A 6 -2.96 -16.45 10.51
N ASP A 7 -2.52 -17.66 10.86
CA ASP A 7 -1.57 -17.92 11.95
C ASP A 7 -0.29 -17.10 11.80
N ARG A 8 0.35 -17.13 10.61
CA ARG A 8 1.56 -16.35 10.36
C ARG A 8 1.32 -14.85 10.50
N THR A 9 0.19 -14.34 10.01
CA THR A 9 -0.17 -12.92 10.14
C THR A 9 -0.32 -12.52 11.59
N HIS A 10 -0.98 -13.34 12.40
CA HIS A 10 -1.09 -13.13 13.84
C HIS A 10 0.29 -13.11 14.51
N ASN A 11 1.14 -14.10 14.22
CA ASN A 11 2.50 -14.18 14.78
C ASN A 11 3.37 -12.98 14.40
N MET A 12 3.21 -12.43 13.19
CA MET A 12 3.92 -11.22 12.77
C MET A 12 3.44 -9.96 13.49
N ARG A 13 2.19 -9.92 13.96
CA ARG A 13 1.66 -8.78 14.74
C ARG A 13 2.20 -8.72 16.16
N THR A 14 2.62 -9.86 16.71
CA THR A 14 3.10 -10.03 18.09
C THR A 14 4.56 -10.47 18.17
N LEU A 15 5.32 -10.21 17.10
CA LEU A 15 6.69 -10.71 16.95
C LEU A 15 7.69 -10.03 17.91
N ASP A 16 7.32 -8.86 18.45
CA ASP A 16 8.11 -8.05 19.38
C ASP A 16 8.49 -8.78 20.69
N HIS A 17 7.74 -9.80 21.09
CA HIS A 17 8.07 -10.61 22.27
C HIS A 17 9.20 -11.65 22.06
N MET A 18 9.64 -11.86 20.82
CA MET A 18 10.71 -12.80 20.50
C MET A 18 12.10 -12.15 20.60
N SER A 19 13.16 -12.96 20.72
CA SER A 19 14.54 -12.45 20.59
C SER A 19 14.80 -11.88 19.20
N GLU A 20 15.67 -10.88 19.09
CA GLU A 20 15.98 -10.17 17.83
C GLU A 20 16.36 -11.14 16.69
N GLU A 21 17.16 -12.16 16.97
CA GLU A 21 17.53 -13.19 16.01
C GLU A 21 16.31 -13.95 15.47
N LYS A 22 15.37 -14.33 16.35
CA LYS A 22 14.12 -14.98 15.96
C LYS A 22 13.23 -14.03 15.18
N GLN A 23 13.15 -12.75 15.58
CA GLN A 23 12.37 -11.74 14.86
C GLN A 23 12.86 -11.62 13.43
N ALA A 24 14.17 -11.41 13.22
CA ALA A 24 14.76 -11.28 11.90
C ALA A 24 14.55 -12.53 11.03
N ARG A 25 14.77 -13.73 11.59
CA ARG A 25 14.57 -15.00 10.87
C ARG A 25 13.11 -15.22 10.46
N ILE A 26 12.17 -15.01 11.37
CA ILE A 26 10.73 -15.19 11.12
C ILE A 26 10.22 -14.17 10.10
N ALA A 27 10.67 -12.92 10.21
CA ALA A 27 10.31 -11.86 9.27
C ALA A 27 10.90 -12.12 7.87
N GLN A 28 12.14 -12.59 7.77
CA GLN A 28 12.75 -12.95 6.48
C GLN A 28 12.00 -14.10 5.80
N GLU A 29 11.70 -15.19 6.54
CA GLU A 29 10.87 -16.30 6.04
C GLU A 29 9.49 -15.80 5.56
N THR A 30 8.92 -14.84 6.28
CA THR A 30 7.63 -14.25 5.95
C THR A 30 7.68 -13.47 4.63
N LEU A 31 8.74 -12.69 4.39
CA LEU A 31 8.95 -11.98 3.12
C LEU A 31 9.18 -12.93 1.94
N ASP A 32 9.98 -13.98 2.15
CA ASP A 32 10.42 -14.84 1.06
C ASP A 32 9.37 -15.88 0.66
N ILE A 33 8.54 -16.31 1.61
CA ILE A 33 7.61 -17.43 1.41
C ILE A 33 6.16 -16.97 1.55
N TYR A 34 5.77 -16.44 2.71
CA TYR A 34 4.35 -16.26 3.04
C TYR A 34 3.71 -15.07 2.32
N ALA A 35 4.42 -13.94 2.18
CA ALA A 35 3.92 -12.79 1.43
C ALA A 35 3.72 -13.12 -0.07
N PRO A 36 4.69 -13.73 -0.78
CA PRO A 36 4.50 -14.20 -2.15
C PRO A 36 3.37 -15.23 -2.28
N LEU A 37 3.22 -16.14 -1.30
CA LEU A 37 2.14 -17.11 -1.29
C LEU A 37 0.77 -16.43 -1.17
N ALA A 38 0.62 -15.46 -0.27
CA ALA A 38 -0.60 -14.65 -0.14
C ALA A 38 -0.92 -13.89 -1.46
N ASN A 39 0.11 -13.36 -2.13
CA ASN A 39 -0.05 -12.70 -3.42
C ASN A 39 -0.55 -13.66 -4.51
N ARG A 40 0.00 -14.88 -4.58
CA ARG A 40 -0.41 -15.91 -5.55
C ARG A 40 -1.85 -16.38 -5.36
N LEU A 41 -2.36 -16.30 -4.13
CA LEU A 41 -3.76 -16.61 -3.80
C LEU A 41 -4.71 -15.41 -4.01
N GLY A 42 -4.21 -14.27 -4.50
CA GLY A 42 -5.01 -13.06 -4.70
C GLY A 42 -5.34 -12.29 -3.41
N ILE A 43 -4.77 -12.67 -2.27
CA ILE A 43 -5.07 -12.07 -0.96
C ILE A 43 -4.14 -10.89 -0.71
N SER A 44 -4.36 -9.81 -1.46
CA SER A 44 -3.44 -8.66 -1.47
C SER A 44 -3.33 -7.96 -0.12
N TRP A 45 -4.37 -7.98 0.71
CA TRP A 45 -4.36 -7.32 2.02
C TRP A 45 -3.45 -8.07 3.01
N ILE A 46 -3.53 -9.41 3.09
CA ILE A 46 -2.61 -10.23 3.89
C ILE A 46 -1.17 -10.04 3.41
N LYS A 47 -0.94 -10.11 2.09
CA LYS A 47 0.40 -9.88 1.51
C LYS A 47 0.97 -8.54 1.99
N THR A 48 0.18 -7.47 1.84
CA THR A 48 0.61 -6.11 2.19
C THR A 48 0.99 -6.01 3.66
N GLU A 49 0.16 -6.56 4.54
CA GLU A 49 0.41 -6.57 5.97
C GLU A 49 1.66 -7.38 6.35
N LEU A 50 1.80 -8.60 5.81
CA LEU A 50 2.99 -9.42 6.03
C LEU A 50 4.27 -8.74 5.53
N GLU A 51 4.22 -8.08 4.37
CA GLU A 51 5.33 -7.32 3.80
C GLU A 51 5.78 -6.17 4.72
N ASP A 52 4.83 -5.34 5.17
CA ASP A 52 5.15 -4.18 6.01
C ASP A 52 5.64 -4.59 7.40
N LEU A 53 4.98 -5.57 8.04
CA LEU A 53 5.42 -6.10 9.33
C LEU A 53 6.82 -6.69 9.23
N SER A 54 7.08 -7.49 8.20
CA SER A 54 8.39 -8.11 8.04
C SER A 54 9.49 -7.10 7.72
N PHE A 55 9.19 -6.08 6.91
CA PHE A 55 10.15 -5.03 6.57
C PHE A 55 10.68 -4.32 7.82
N ARG A 56 9.81 -4.06 8.80
CA ARG A 56 10.19 -3.48 10.10
C ARG A 56 11.27 -4.28 10.82
N TYR A 57 11.22 -5.60 10.78
CA TYR A 57 12.16 -6.47 11.50
C TYR A 57 13.40 -6.84 10.67
N VAL A 58 13.27 -6.98 9.35
CA VAL A 58 14.40 -7.33 8.47
C VAL A 58 15.31 -6.13 8.20
N LYS A 59 14.75 -4.93 8.07
CA LYS A 59 15.49 -3.68 7.80
C LYS A 59 14.95 -2.52 8.64
N PRO A 60 15.10 -2.57 9.98
CA PRO A 60 14.52 -1.58 10.88
C PRO A 60 14.96 -0.15 10.56
N GLN A 61 16.24 0.08 10.28
CA GLN A 61 16.77 1.41 9.96
C GLN A 61 16.10 2.02 8.73
N GLU A 62 15.99 1.24 7.64
CA GLU A 62 15.35 1.67 6.38
C GLU A 62 13.84 1.89 6.59
N PHE A 63 13.18 1.00 7.36
CA PHE A 63 11.77 1.13 7.68
C PHE A 63 11.48 2.44 8.42
N PHE A 64 12.20 2.71 9.51
CA PHE A 64 11.97 3.92 10.32
C PHE A 64 12.38 5.19 9.58
N ALA A 65 13.45 5.16 8.79
CA ALA A 65 13.84 6.29 7.95
C ALA A 65 12.76 6.62 6.90
N LEU A 66 12.22 5.60 6.22
CA LEU A 66 11.16 5.76 5.24
C LEU A 66 9.86 6.23 5.90
N GLN A 67 9.52 5.69 7.07
CA GLN A 67 8.33 6.08 7.83
C GLN A 67 8.43 7.54 8.30
N ALA A 68 9.60 8.00 8.75
CA ALA A 68 9.82 9.40 9.11
C ALA A 68 9.59 10.33 7.91
N LYS A 69 10.12 9.99 6.73
CA LYS A 69 9.88 10.74 5.48
C LYS A 69 8.39 10.76 5.09
N LEU A 70 7.70 9.62 5.24
CA LEU A 70 6.25 9.49 5.01
C LEU A 70 5.40 10.23 6.05
N ASN A 71 5.93 10.58 7.22
CA ASN A 71 5.21 11.37 8.23
C ASN A 71 5.42 12.88 8.07
N LYS A 72 6.58 13.33 7.58
CA LYS A 72 6.97 14.75 7.53
C LYS A 72 5.97 15.68 6.81
N ARG A 73 5.25 15.17 5.80
CA ARG A 73 4.22 15.92 5.03
C ARG A 73 2.92 15.14 4.92
N LYS A 74 2.57 14.38 5.95
CA LYS A 74 1.37 13.53 5.94
C LYS A 74 0.09 14.35 5.72
N LYS A 75 -0.09 15.43 6.50
CA LYS A 75 -1.27 16.30 6.42
C LYS A 75 -1.43 16.97 5.06
N GLU A 76 -0.34 17.49 4.50
CA GLU A 76 -0.34 18.13 3.17
C GLU A 76 -0.78 17.13 2.09
N ARG A 77 -0.29 15.88 2.16
CA ARG A 77 -0.67 14.81 1.23
C ARG A 77 -2.11 14.35 1.41
N GLU A 78 -2.56 14.18 2.66
CA GLU A 78 -3.95 13.82 2.97
C GLU A 78 -4.92 14.86 2.41
N LYS A 79 -4.62 16.14 2.63
CA LYS A 79 -5.39 17.25 2.05
C LYS A 79 -5.39 17.22 0.53
N TYR A 80 -4.22 17.08 -0.10
CA TYR A 80 -4.12 16.98 -1.57
C TYR A 80 -4.97 15.83 -2.13
N ILE A 81 -4.97 14.69 -1.45
CA ILE A 81 -5.78 13.53 -1.84
C ILE A 81 -7.26 13.83 -1.72
N GLU A 82 -7.69 14.45 -0.62
CA GLU A 82 -9.07 14.81 -0.38
C GLU A 82 -9.56 15.82 -1.42
N ASP A 83 -8.82 16.91 -1.61
CA ASP A 83 -9.10 17.95 -2.62
C ASP A 83 -9.22 17.32 -4.03
N THR A 84 -8.29 16.43 -4.39
CA THR A 84 -8.33 15.73 -5.70
C THR A 84 -9.51 14.76 -5.80
N CYS A 85 -9.81 14.01 -4.74
CA CYS A 85 -10.97 13.11 -4.72
C CYS A 85 -12.28 13.88 -4.90
N ASP A 86 -12.39 15.06 -4.28
CA ASP A 86 -13.57 15.91 -4.40
C ASP A 86 -13.74 16.47 -5.81
N VAL A 87 -12.64 16.90 -6.45
CA VAL A 87 -12.67 17.29 -7.87
C VAL A 87 -13.15 16.14 -8.76
N ILE A 88 -12.63 14.93 -8.56
CA ILE A 88 -13.06 13.76 -9.33
C ILE A 88 -14.54 13.44 -9.05
N ARG A 89 -14.99 13.51 -7.80
CA ARG A 89 -16.41 13.28 -7.43
C ARG A 89 -17.33 14.28 -8.11
N SER A 90 -16.98 15.56 -8.11
CA SER A 90 -17.76 16.60 -8.79
C SER A 90 -17.87 16.34 -10.30
N LYS A 91 -16.75 16.03 -10.96
CA LYS A 91 -16.74 15.68 -12.40
C LYS A 91 -17.60 14.46 -12.71
N LEU A 92 -17.56 13.42 -11.87
CA LEU A 92 -18.42 12.25 -12.03
C LEU A 92 -19.90 12.62 -11.86
N ALA A 93 -20.22 13.43 -10.85
CA ALA A 93 -21.59 13.87 -10.57
C ALA A 93 -22.18 14.74 -11.69
N GLU A 94 -21.40 15.64 -12.30
CA GLU A 94 -21.81 16.49 -13.43
C GLU A 94 -22.28 15.66 -14.64
N ARG A 95 -21.68 14.48 -14.86
CA ARG A 95 -22.09 13.54 -15.92
C ARG A 95 -23.09 12.47 -15.44
N GLY A 96 -23.60 12.57 -14.21
CA GLY A 96 -24.53 11.60 -13.65
C GLY A 96 -23.94 10.22 -13.38
N LEU A 97 -22.61 10.09 -13.33
CA LEU A 97 -21.93 8.84 -13.07
C LEU A 97 -21.89 8.52 -11.58
N LYS A 98 -22.34 7.33 -11.23
CA LYS A 98 -22.21 6.79 -9.87
C LYS A 98 -20.87 6.08 -9.72
N GLY A 99 -20.11 6.47 -8.70
CA GLY A 99 -18.88 5.76 -8.34
C GLY A 99 -18.29 6.23 -7.02
N GLU A 100 -17.55 5.34 -6.37
CA GLU A 100 -16.82 5.65 -5.14
C GLU A 100 -15.39 6.04 -5.47
N VAL A 101 -14.99 7.25 -5.09
CA VAL A 101 -13.63 7.76 -5.26
C VAL A 101 -12.91 7.74 -3.93
N SER A 102 -11.74 7.11 -3.90
CA SER A 102 -10.87 7.04 -2.73
C SER A 102 -9.40 7.20 -3.11
N GLY A 103 -8.64 7.88 -2.25
CA GLY A 103 -7.18 7.85 -2.29
C GLY A 103 -6.63 6.55 -1.74
N ARG A 104 -5.62 5.99 -2.39
CA ARG A 104 -4.86 4.83 -1.94
C ARG A 104 -3.39 5.21 -1.83
N PHE A 105 -2.83 5.00 -0.64
CA PHE A 105 -1.38 5.06 -0.47
C PHE A 105 -0.74 3.73 -0.83
N LYS A 106 0.44 3.80 -1.45
CA LYS A 106 1.33 2.63 -1.47
C LYS A 106 1.80 2.32 -0.05
N HIS A 107 1.82 1.04 0.29
CA HIS A 107 2.34 0.58 1.56
C HIS A 107 3.88 0.67 1.60
N VAL A 108 4.43 0.70 2.82
CA VAL A 108 5.80 1.12 3.09
C VAL A 108 6.81 0.23 2.35
N TYR A 109 6.62 -1.08 2.39
CA TYR A 109 7.51 -2.02 1.72
C TYR A 109 7.46 -1.90 0.19
N SER A 110 6.30 -1.57 -0.40
CA SER A 110 6.22 -1.33 -1.84
C SER A 110 6.94 -0.06 -2.27
N ILE A 111 6.91 0.98 -1.44
CA ILE A 111 7.68 2.21 -1.68
C ILE A 111 9.17 1.89 -1.61
N TYR A 112 9.62 1.16 -0.59
CA TYR A 112 11.00 0.70 -0.47
C TYR A 112 11.45 -0.12 -1.69
N LYS A 113 10.65 -1.09 -2.12
CA LYS A 113 10.95 -1.89 -3.33
C LYS A 113 11.09 -1.00 -4.56
N LYS A 114 10.22 0.00 -4.74
CA LYS A 114 10.26 0.91 -5.88
C LYS A 114 11.54 1.76 -5.88
N ILE A 115 11.91 2.35 -4.74
CA ILE A 115 13.17 3.08 -4.53
C ILE A 115 14.35 2.21 -4.95
N LYS A 116 14.43 0.99 -4.39
CA LYS A 116 15.55 0.07 -4.69
C LYS A 116 15.58 -0.38 -6.15
N SER A 117 14.43 -0.67 -6.75
CA SER A 117 14.37 -1.13 -8.14
C SER A 117 14.72 -0.05 -9.17
N GLN A 118 14.40 1.21 -8.87
CA GLN A 118 14.60 2.33 -9.79
C GLN A 118 15.87 3.12 -9.48
N GLY A 119 16.49 2.90 -8.31
CA GLY A 119 17.69 3.63 -7.89
C GLY A 119 17.44 5.12 -7.65
N ILE A 120 16.19 5.50 -7.34
CA ILE A 120 15.77 6.89 -7.17
C ILE A 120 15.67 7.28 -5.70
N ASP A 121 15.79 8.58 -5.42
CA ASP A 121 15.56 9.11 -4.09
C ASP A 121 14.07 9.17 -3.74
N PHE A 122 13.76 9.16 -2.44
CA PHE A 122 12.39 9.24 -1.93
C PHE A 122 11.62 10.46 -2.49
N ASP A 123 12.30 11.60 -2.62
CA ASP A 123 11.69 12.84 -3.11
C ASP A 123 11.35 12.80 -4.61
N GLN A 124 11.93 11.85 -5.36
CA GLN A 124 11.65 11.62 -6.77
C GLN A 124 10.45 10.67 -6.99
N ILE A 125 9.87 10.12 -5.92
CA ILE A 125 8.71 9.24 -6.05
C ILE A 125 7.44 10.09 -6.19
N HIS A 126 7.05 10.34 -7.43
CA HIS A 126 5.76 10.96 -7.74
C HIS A 126 4.56 10.02 -7.49
N ASP A 127 4.77 8.70 -7.58
CA ASP A 127 3.70 7.70 -7.49
C ASP A 127 3.46 7.12 -6.08
N ILE A 128 3.62 7.90 -5.01
CA ILE A 128 3.26 7.42 -3.66
C ILE A 128 1.74 7.34 -3.50
N ILE A 129 1.05 8.24 -4.18
CA ILE A 129 -0.39 8.44 -4.14
C ILE A 129 -1.00 7.81 -5.40
N ALA A 130 -2.08 7.07 -5.22
CA ALA A 130 -2.92 6.58 -6.30
C ALA A 130 -4.38 6.89 -5.98
N PHE A 131 -5.21 7.05 -6.99
CA PHE A 131 -6.65 7.22 -6.84
C PHE A 131 -7.37 5.97 -7.33
N ARG A 132 -8.43 5.59 -6.64
CA ARG A 132 -9.29 4.45 -6.99
C ARG A 132 -10.69 4.96 -7.21
N ILE A 133 -11.27 4.58 -8.35
CA ILE A 133 -12.67 4.77 -8.68
C ILE A 133 -13.32 3.39 -8.78
N ILE A 134 -14.35 3.14 -7.97
CA ILE A 134 -15.18 1.94 -8.06
C ILE A 134 -16.47 2.33 -8.74
N ALA A 135 -16.70 1.83 -9.95
CA ALA A 135 -17.89 2.08 -10.74
C ALA A 135 -18.74 0.80 -10.85
N PRO A 136 -20.07 0.91 -11.03
CA PRO A 136 -20.98 -0.24 -11.00
C PRO A 136 -20.88 -1.13 -12.23
N THR A 137 -20.39 -0.61 -13.36
CA THR A 137 -20.30 -1.34 -14.63
C THR A 137 -18.98 -1.07 -15.34
N ALA A 138 -18.56 -2.00 -16.20
CA ALA A 138 -17.36 -1.82 -17.01
C ALA A 138 -17.42 -0.58 -17.93
N PRO A 139 -18.54 -0.26 -18.62
CA PRO A 139 -18.69 1.01 -19.34
C PRO A 139 -18.44 2.24 -18.47
N SER A 140 -19.02 2.28 -17.26
CA SER A 140 -18.81 3.39 -16.33
C SER A 140 -17.35 3.58 -15.92
N CYS A 141 -16.54 2.50 -15.88
CA CYS A 141 -15.09 2.61 -15.65
C CYS A 141 -14.38 3.35 -16.80
N TYR A 142 -14.76 3.09 -18.05
CA TYR A 142 -14.17 3.76 -19.21
C TYR A 142 -14.61 5.22 -19.30
N GLU A 143 -15.86 5.52 -18.99
CA GLU A 143 -16.34 6.91 -18.92
C GLU A 143 -15.62 7.70 -17.82
N ALA A 144 -15.45 7.11 -16.64
CA ALA A 144 -14.66 7.70 -15.55
C ALA A 144 -13.19 7.91 -15.96
N LEU A 145 -12.59 6.96 -16.69
CA LEU A 145 -11.23 7.10 -17.21
C LEU A 145 -11.11 8.28 -18.20
N GLY A 146 -12.09 8.43 -19.09
CA GLY A 146 -12.14 9.56 -20.02
C GLY A 146 -12.21 10.90 -19.30
N LEU A 147 -13.07 10.99 -18.28
CA LEU A 147 -13.25 12.18 -17.45
C LEU A 147 -12.00 12.60 -16.66
N VAL A 148 -11.21 11.62 -16.21
CA VAL A 148 -9.97 11.91 -15.46
C VAL A 148 -8.87 12.46 -16.36
N HIS A 149 -8.89 12.13 -17.66
CA HIS A 149 -7.91 12.62 -18.62
C HIS A 149 -8.28 13.97 -19.27
N GLU A 150 -9.52 14.42 -19.12
CA GLU A 150 -10.01 15.75 -19.57
C GLU A 150 -9.74 16.83 -18.51
#